data_AF-A0A7J4GFB2-F1
#
_entry.id   AF-A0A7J4GFB2-F1
#
_cell.length_a   1.000
_cell.length_b   1.000
_cell.length_c   1.000
_cell.angle_alpha   90.00
_cell.angle_beta   90.00
_cell.angle_gamma   90.00
#
_symmetry.space_group_name_H-M   'P 1'
#
loop_
_entity.id
_entity.type
_entity.pdbx_description
1 polymer ?
#
loop_
_entity_poly.entity_id
_entity_poly.type
_entity_poly.pdbx_seq_one_letter_code
_entity_poly.pdbx_strand_id
1 'polypeptide(L)'
;NSLVEEFVFRKFVGERLLELTGSQTLSIIGSAAIFTLHHTVALSFYFVWWQTLLGTIGILVAGGIWSWLYLRYYSLSACWISHAIADVAVFGTAYLILF
;
A
#
# COMPACT_ATOMS: atom_id res chain seq x y z
N ASN A 1 1.03 2.98 10.72
CA ASN A 1 2.38 2.44 10.53
C ASN A 1 2.22 1.01 10.03
N SER A 2 3.14 0.55 9.19
CA SER A 2 2.95 -0.51 8.18
C SER A 2 2.22 -1.77 8.63
N LEU A 3 2.42 -2.28 9.86
CA LEU A 3 1.70 -3.49 10.32
C LEU A 3 0.17 -3.29 10.36
N VAL A 4 -0.28 -2.16 10.89
CA VAL A 4 -1.72 -1.84 10.98
C VAL A 4 -2.29 -1.62 9.59
N GLU A 5 -1.51 -1.01 8.70
CA GLU A 5 -1.91 -0.78 7.31
C GLU A 5 -2.07 -2.12 6.58
N GLU A 6 -1.10 -3.03 6.66
CA GLU A 6 -1.24 -4.35 6.06
C GLU A 6 -2.43 -5.11 6.63
N PHE A 7 -2.68 -5.02 7.94
CA PHE A 7 -3.88 -5.61 8.54
C PHE A 7 -5.17 -5.02 7.98
N VAL A 8 -5.26 -3.69 7.83
CA VAL A 8 -6.45 -3.03 7.29
C VAL A 8 -6.64 -3.33 5.81
N PHE A 9 -5.61 -3.16 4.99
CA PHE A 9 -5.78 -3.22 3.54
C PHE A 9 -5.68 -4.65 3.01
N ARG A 10 -4.71 -5.47 3.44
CA ARG A 10 -4.60 -6.85 2.94
C ARG A 10 -5.60 -7.77 3.60
N LYS A 11 -5.57 -7.80 4.93
CA LYS A 11 -6.39 -8.77 5.68
C LYS A 11 -7.85 -8.33 5.75
N PHE A 12 -8.17 -7.12 6.21
CA PHE A 12 -9.57 -6.71 6.31
C PHE A 12 -10.18 -6.38 4.94
N VAL A 13 -9.76 -5.32 4.27
CA VAL A 13 -10.36 -4.89 2.99
C VAL A 13 -10.19 -5.96 1.89
N GLY A 14 -8.98 -6.51 1.73
CA GLY A 14 -8.67 -7.51 0.71
C GLY A 14 -9.49 -8.79 0.86
N GLU A 15 -9.56 -9.38 2.05
CA GLU A 15 -10.34 -10.59 2.28
C GLU A 15 -11.84 -10.33 2.18
N ARG A 16 -12.35 -9.19 2.70
CA ARG A 16 -13.77 -8.85 2.53
C ARG A 16 -14.15 -8.70 1.06
N LEU A 17 -13.32 -8.04 0.24
CA LEU A 17 -13.55 -7.95 -1.20
C LEU A 17 -13.52 -9.34 -1.87
N LEU A 18 -12.62 -10.22 -1.45
CA LEU A 18 -12.55 -11.59 -1.96
C LEU A 18 -13.80 -12.39 -1.58
N GLU A 19 -14.25 -12.30 -0.33
CA GLU A 19 -15.47 -12.96 0.17
C GLU A 19 -16.73 -12.47 -0.55
N LEU A 20 -16.85 -11.16 -0.79
CA LEU A 20 -18.02 -10.57 -1.43
C LEU A 20 -18.08 -10.82 -2.94
N THR A 21 -16.94 -10.90 -3.62
CA THR A 21 -16.88 -10.96 -5.09
C THR A 21 -16.46 -12.31 -5.65
N GLY A 22 -15.85 -13.17 -4.84
CA GLY A 22 -15.20 -14.41 -5.28
C GLY A 22 -13.99 -14.21 -6.21
N SER A 23 -13.54 -12.97 -6.44
CA SER A 23 -12.52 -12.64 -7.43
C SER A 23 -11.24 -12.11 -6.78
N GLN A 24 -10.14 -12.85 -6.96
CA GLN A 24 -8.81 -12.40 -6.54
C GLN A 24 -8.40 -11.10 -7.24
N THR A 25 -8.72 -10.96 -8.53
CA THR A 25 -8.41 -9.74 -9.29
C THR A 25 -9.12 -8.53 -8.71
N LEU A 26 -10.41 -8.64 -8.37
CA LEU A 26 -11.16 -7.53 -7.75
C LEU A 26 -10.66 -7.23 -6.33
N SER A 27 -10.28 -8.26 -5.56
CA SER A 27 -9.65 -8.09 -4.25
C SER A 27 -8.32 -7.32 -4.35
N ILE A 28 -7.45 -7.71 -5.29
CA ILE A 28 -6.14 -7.07 -5.52
C ILE A 28 -6.32 -5.62 -5.96
N ILE A 29 -7.09 -5.39 -7.03
CA ILE A 29 -7.27 -4.05 -7.59
C ILE A 29 -8.01 -3.15 -6.59
N GLY A 30 -9.08 -3.63 -5.99
CA GLY A 30 -9.88 -2.84 -5.05
C GLY A 30 -9.11 -2.49 -3.78
N SER A 31 -8.37 -3.44 -3.21
CA SER A 31 -7.58 -3.17 -2.02
C SER A 31 -6.37 -2.27 -2.30
N ALA A 32 -5.70 -2.44 -3.45
CA ALA A 32 -4.65 -1.53 -3.88
C ALA A 32 -5.20 -0.12 -4.10
N ALA A 33 -6.35 0.02 -4.76
CA ALA A 33 -6.97 1.33 -5.01
C ALA A 33 -7.34 2.07 -3.72
N ILE A 34 -7.96 1.39 -2.75
CA ILE A 34 -8.35 2.00 -1.47
C ILE A 34 -7.10 2.41 -0.67
N PHE A 35 -6.07 1.57 -0.64
CA PHE A 35 -4.77 1.89 -0.03
C PHE A 35 -4.14 3.13 -0.67
N THR A 36 -4.11 3.18 -2.01
CA THR A 36 -3.57 4.32 -2.75
C THR A 36 -4.37 5.59 -2.49
N LEU A 37 -5.70 5.55 -2.55
CA LEU A 37 -6.55 6.73 -2.30
C LEU A 37 -6.30 7.34 -0.92
N HIS A 38 -6.20 6.48 0.11
CA HIS A 38 -5.86 6.92 1.47
C HIS A 38 -4.55 7.72 1.50
N HIS A 39 -3.52 7.23 0.81
CA HIS A 39 -2.21 7.87 0.76
C HIS A 39 -2.16 9.08 -0.16
N THR A 40 -2.86 9.06 -1.30
CA THR A 40 -2.94 10.21 -2.21
C THR A 40 -3.53 11.43 -1.51
N VAL A 41 -4.56 11.23 -0.68
CA VAL A 41 -5.12 12.29 0.16
C VAL A 41 -4.05 12.83 1.10
N ALA A 42 -3.33 11.96 1.82
CA ALA A 42 -2.24 12.38 2.70
C ALA A 42 -1.14 13.16 1.94
N LEU A 43 -0.63 12.62 0.83
CA LEU A 43 0.40 13.25 0.00
C LEU A 43 -0.03 14.63 -0.53
N SER A 44 -1.31 14.79 -0.89
CA SER A 44 -1.84 16.06 -1.41
C SER A 44 -1.75 17.23 -0.43
N PHE A 45 -1.65 16.96 0.87
CA PHE A 45 -1.44 18.01 1.90
C PHE A 45 0.01 18.47 2.03
N TYR A 46 0.99 17.68 1.56
CA TYR A 46 2.41 17.93 1.77
C TYR A 46 3.21 18.18 0.49
N PHE A 47 2.70 17.75 -0.67
CA PHE A 47 3.44 17.78 -1.93
C PHE A 47 2.68 18.48 -3.06
N VAL A 48 3.42 19.06 -4.02
CA VAL A 48 2.81 19.65 -5.22
C VAL A 48 2.27 18.55 -6.15
N TRP A 49 1.38 18.93 -7.06
CA TRP A 49 0.57 17.97 -7.85
C TRP A 49 1.39 16.88 -8.57
N TRP A 50 2.55 17.20 -9.14
CA TRP A 50 3.36 16.23 -9.87
C TRP A 50 4.08 15.25 -8.94
N GLN A 51 4.51 15.70 -7.76
CA GLN A 51 5.11 14.84 -6.73
C GLN A 51 4.06 13.89 -6.15
N THR A 52 2.86 14.41 -5.87
CA THR A 52 1.71 13.61 -5.43
C THR A 52 1.34 12.57 -6.47
N LEU A 53 1.35 12.92 -7.77
CA LEU A 53 1.10 11.97 -8.86
C LEU A 53 2.15 10.85 -8.91
N LEU A 54 3.44 11.19 -8.86
CA LEU A 54 4.52 10.20 -8.85
C LEU A 54 4.44 9.28 -7.63
N GLY A 55 4.24 9.85 -6.43
CA GLY A 55 4.05 9.08 -5.20
C GLY A 55 2.84 8.15 -5.27
N THR A 56 1.71 8.64 -5.81
CA THR A 56 0.48 7.87 -6.01
C THR A 56 0.70 6.66 -6.92
N ILE A 57 1.43 6.82 -8.03
CA ILE A 57 1.76 5.71 -8.94
C ILE A 57 2.62 4.67 -8.21
N GLY A 58 3.64 5.11 -7.47
CA GLY A 58 4.51 4.21 -6.70
C GLY A 58 3.72 3.41 -5.65
N ILE A 59 2.84 4.09 -4.90
CA ILE A 59 2.01 3.46 -3.86
C ILE A 59 0.99 2.49 -4.47
N LEU A 60 0.42 2.80 -5.65
CA LEU A 60 -0.47 1.88 -6.36
C LEU A 60 0.23 0.59 -6.77
N VAL A 61 1.44 0.70 -7.32
CA VAL A 61 2.25 -0.46 -7.69
C VAL A 61 2.60 -1.29 -6.44
N ALA A 62 3.05 -0.65 -5.37
CA ALA A 62 3.37 -1.33 -4.11
C ALA A 62 2.14 -2.04 -3.50
N GLY A 63 1.00 -1.33 -3.40
CA GLY A 63 -0.26 -1.88 -2.91
C GLY A 63 -0.77 -3.06 -3.75
N GLY A 64 -0.59 -3.02 -5.07
CA GLY A 64 -0.90 -4.12 -5.98
C GLY A 64 -0.01 -5.34 -5.74
N ILE A 65 1.31 -5.13 -5.64
CA ILE A 65 2.29 -6.19 -5.38
C ILE A 65 2.02 -6.85 -4.02
N TRP A 66 1.84 -6.07 -2.95
CA TRP A 66 1.54 -6.62 -1.62
C TRP A 66 0.21 -7.35 -1.59
N SER A 67 -0.83 -6.86 -2.28
CA SER A 67 -2.12 -7.58 -2.38
C SER A 67 -1.97 -8.92 -3.09
N TRP A 68 -1.21 -8.94 -4.20
CA TRP A 68 -0.95 -10.17 -4.94
C TRP A 68 -0.13 -11.17 -4.11
N LEU A 69 0.94 -10.72 -3.46
CA LEU A 69 1.77 -11.55 -2.59
C LEU A 69 0.98 -12.08 -1.39
N TYR A 70 0.11 -11.25 -0.81
CA TYR A 70 -0.78 -11.66 0.27
C TYR A 70 -1.67 -12.82 -0.16
N LEU A 71 -2.37 -12.71 -1.29
CA LEU A 71 -3.26 -13.80 -1.75
C LEU A 71 -2.48 -15.03 -2.24
N ARG A 72 -1.26 -14.85 -2.73
CA ARG A 72 -0.40 -15.96 -3.18
C ARG A 72 0.14 -16.79 -2.01
N TYR A 73 0.54 -16.14 -0.93
CA TYR A 73 1.26 -16.78 0.18
C TYR A 73 0.51 -16.77 1.51
N TYR A 74 -0.63 -16.08 1.60
CA TYR A 74 -1.43 -15.87 2.81
C TYR A 74 -0.58 -15.43 4.02
N SER A 75 0.44 -14.61 3.76
CA SER A 75 1.42 -14.18 4.77
C SER A 75 1.38 -12.68 4.96
N LEU A 76 0.75 -12.26 6.07
CA LEU A 76 0.73 -10.85 6.46
C LEU A 76 2.12 -10.37 6.89
N SER A 77 2.91 -11.23 7.53
CA SER A 77 4.26 -10.89 8.01
C SER A 77 5.22 -10.61 6.87
N ALA A 78 5.15 -11.36 5.76
CA ALA A 78 5.98 -11.11 4.59
C ALA A 78 5.69 -9.73 3.96
N CYS A 79 4.40 -9.40 3.81
CA CYS A 79 3.98 -8.09 3.30
C CYS A 79 4.42 -6.97 4.26
N TRP A 80 4.19 -7.15 5.56
CA TRP A 80 4.57 -6.17 6.58
C TRP A 80 6.08 -5.92 6.62
N ILE A 81 6.92 -6.95 6.62
CA ILE A 81 8.38 -6.78 6.64
C ILE A 81 8.84 -6.01 5.40
N SER A 82 8.32 -6.38 4.23
CA SER A 82 8.61 -5.65 2.98
C SER A 82 8.16 -4.19 3.06
N HIS A 83 6.98 -3.92 3.61
CA HIS A 83 6.44 -2.58 3.79
C HIS A 83 7.31 -1.77 4.76
N ALA A 84 7.65 -2.31 5.93
CA ALA A 84 8.51 -1.64 6.90
C ALA A 84 9.89 -1.27 6.32
N ILE A 85 10.46 -2.12 5.46
CA ILE A 85 11.71 -1.79 4.74
C ILE A 85 11.50 -0.62 3.78
N ALA A 86 10.37 -0.59 3.05
CA ALA A 86 10.02 0.52 2.17
C ALA A 86 9.84 1.82 2.96
N ASP A 87 9.18 1.80 4.12
CA ASP A 87 9.04 2.96 5.00
C ASP A 87 10.40 3.52 5.41
N VAL A 88 11.30 2.64 5.88
CA VAL A 88 12.67 3.04 6.25
C VAL A 88 13.41 3.68 5.08
N ALA A 89 13.28 3.12 3.87
CA ALA A 89 13.92 3.69 2.69
C ALA A 89 13.35 5.07 2.32
N VAL A 90 12.03 5.24 2.36
CA VAL A 90 11.36 6.51 2.04
C VAL A 90 11.70 7.59 3.05
N PHE A 91 11.50 7.31 4.35
CA PHE A 91 11.79 8.28 5.41
C PHE A 91 13.29 8.54 5.57
N GLY A 92 14.13 7.53 5.37
CA GLY A 92 15.60 7.69 5.36
C GLY A 92 16.07 8.58 4.21
N THR A 93 15.53 8.39 3.01
CA THR A 93 15.85 9.27 1.87
C THR A 93 15.38 10.70 2.11
N ALA A 94 14.18 10.88 2.67
CA ALA A 94 13.67 12.20 3.03
C ALA A 94 14.57 12.89 4.07
N TYR A 95 15.03 12.16 5.09
CA TYR A 95 15.97 12.67 6.08
C TYR A 95 17.28 13.16 5.44
N LEU A 96 17.88 12.37 4.56
CA LEU A 96 19.14 12.73 3.87
C LEU A 96 19.01 13.93 2.91
N ILE A 97 17.81 14.24 2.45
CA ILE A 97 17.56 15.41 1.58
C ILE A 97 17.35 16.67 2.43
N LEU A 98 16.79 16.54 3.63
CA LEU A 98 16.40 17.67 4.48
C LEU A 98 17.49 18.13 5.45
N PHE A 99 18.45 17.26 5.80
CA PHE A 99 19.50 17.50 6.79
C PHE A 99 20.88 17.11 6.24
#